data_AF-K2D6X2-F1
#
_entry.id   AF-K2D6X2-F1
#
_cell.length_a   1.000
_cell.length_b   1.000
_cell.length_c   1.000
_cell.angle_alpha   90.00
_cell.angle_beta   90.00
_cell.angle_gamma   90.00
#
_symmetry.space_group_name_H-M   'P 1'
#
loop_
_entity.id
_entity.type
_entity.pdbx_description
1 polymer ?
#
loop_
_entity_poly.entity_id
_entity_poly.type
_entity_poly.pdbx_seq_one_letter_code
_entity_poly.pdbx_strand_id
1 'polypeptide(L)' 'MRKAGELIGERYRINALLGKNKMGCIYHATDQVNGQDVAVKCFTPVVSQSSEWLESFIKAEEILTTIRHR' A
#
# COMPACT_ATOMS: atom_id res chain seq x y z
N MET A 1 -9.46 9.48 4.15
CA MET A 1 -8.21 9.00 4.79
C MET A 1 -8.59 7.80 5.64
N ARG A 2 -7.80 6.72 5.64
CA ARG A 2 -8.14 5.49 6.37
C ARG A 2 -7.94 5.71 7.87
N LYS A 3 -8.74 5.04 8.70
CA LYS A 3 -8.67 5.16 10.17
C LYS A 3 -7.98 3.95 10.80
N ALA A 4 -7.41 4.14 11.99
CA ALA A 4 -6.93 3.00 12.78
C ALA A 4 -8.08 2.02 13.04
N GLY A 5 -7.78 0.72 12.97
CA GLY A 5 -8.73 -0.38 13.06
C GLY A 5 -9.42 -0.75 11.75
N GLU A 6 -9.36 0.09 10.71
CA GLU A 6 -9.95 -0.21 9.41
C GLU A 6 -9.23 -1.38 8.72
N LEU A 7 -10.00 -2.29 8.09
CA LEU A 7 -9.47 -3.41 7.33
C LEU A 7 -9.41 -3.07 5.83
N ILE A 8 -8.26 -3.31 5.22
CA ILE A 8 -8.06 -3.25 3.77
C ILE A 8 -7.98 -4.68 3.24
N GLY A 9 -8.86 -5.01 2.29
CA GLY A 9 -8.92 -6.34 1.67
C GLY A 9 -9.13 -7.47 2.67
N GLU A 10 -9.85 -7.20 3.77
CA GLU A 10 -10.14 -8.14 4.86
C GLU A 10 -8.90 -8.77 5.53
N ARG A 11 -7.71 -8.20 5.30
CA ARG A 11 -6.43 -8.76 5.73
C ARG A 11 -5.54 -7.77 6.47
N TYR A 12 -5.46 -6.54 6.00
CA TYR A 12 -4.53 -5.56 6.55
C TYR A 12 -5.26 -4.60 7.47
N ARG A 13 -5.03 -4.72 8.78
CA ARG A 13 -5.62 -3.83 9.78
C ARG A 13 -4.75 -2.60 9.95
N ILE A 14 -5.28 -1.42 9.63
CA ILE A 14 -4.56 -0.16 9.76
C ILE A 14 -4.30 0.16 11.24
N ASN A 15 -3.04 0.47 11.56
CA ASN A 15 -2.62 0.88 12.91
C ASN A 15 -2.41 2.40 12.97
N ALA A 16 -1.69 2.98 12.00
CA ALA A 16 -1.39 4.42 11.97
C ALA A 16 -1.04 4.91 10.56
N LEU A 17 -1.17 6.22 10.32
CA LEU A 17 -0.61 6.88 9.13
C LEU A 17 0.90 7.08 9.33
N LEU A 18 1.71 6.57 8.40
CA LEU A 18 3.17 6.79 8.38
C LEU A 18 3.57 8.00 7.53
N GLY A 19 2.83 8.27 6.46
CA GLY A 19 3.15 9.41 5.60
C GLY A 19 2.12 9.66 4.51
N LYS A 20 2.13 10.88 3.97
CA LYS A 20 1.22 11.31 2.90
C LYS A 20 1.98 12.15 1.88
N ASN A 21 1.71 11.93 0.60
CA ASN A 21 2.20 12.75 -0.51
C ASN A 21 1.10 12.93 -1.56
N LYS A 22 1.43 13.59 -2.69
CA LYS A 22 0.48 13.78 -3.82
C LYS A 22 -0.06 12.46 -4.38
N MET A 23 0.72 11.38 -4.35
CA MET A 23 0.32 10.10 -4.92
C MET A 23 -0.62 9.31 -3.99
N GLY A 24 -0.50 9.50 -2.68
CA GLY A 24 -1.25 8.68 -1.74
C GLY A 24 -0.80 8.79 -0.29
N CYS A 25 -1.20 7.79 0.49
CA CYS A 25 -0.88 7.64 1.90
C CYS A 25 -0.18 6.29 2.14
N ILE A 26 0.77 6.26 3.06
CA ILE A 26 1.42 5.04 3.55
C ILE A 26 0.97 4.84 4.98
N TYR A 27 0.47 3.65 5.29
CA TYR A 27 0.00 3.29 6.63
C TYR A 27 0.85 2.17 7.21
N HIS A 28 1.05 2.22 8.53
CA HIS A 28 1.44 1.07 9.31
C HIS A 28 0.21 0.20 9.48
N ALA A 29 0.32 -1.10 9.20
CA ALA A 29 -0.77 -2.04 9.34
C ALA A 29 -0.25 -3.39 9.84
N THR A 30 -1.11 -4.16 10.47
CA THR A 30 -0.83 -5.56 10.78
C THR A 30 -1.47 -6.44 9.70
N ASP A 31 -0.67 -7.29 9.05
CA ASP A 31 -1.15 -8.39 8.22
C ASP A 31 -1.74 -9.47 9.14
N GLN A 32 -3.06 -9.58 9.17
CA GLN A 32 -3.75 -10.49 10.08
C GLN A 32 -3.55 -11.97 9.73
N VAL A 33 -3.10 -12.29 8.52
CA VAL A 33 -2.84 -13.68 8.10
C VAL A 33 -1.48 -14.14 8.60
N ASN A 34 -0.45 -13.31 8.44
CA ASN A 34 0.92 -13.66 8.81
C ASN A 34 1.35 -13.17 10.19
N GLY A 35 0.55 -12.29 10.83
CA GLY A 35 0.86 -11.71 12.14
C GLY A 35 2.01 -10.71 12.12
N GLN A 36 2.32 -10.12 10.96
CA GLN A 36 3.47 -9.22 10.78
C GLN A 36 3.04 -7.78 10.57
N ASP A 37 3.86 -6.85 11.05
CA ASP A 37 3.71 -5.44 10.75
C ASP A 37 4.25 -5.12 9.35
N VAL A 38 3.44 -4.39 8.58
CA VAL A 38 3.67 -4.06 7.18
C VAL A 38 3.35 -2.59 6.90
N ALA A 39 3.97 -2.06 5.84
CA ALA A 39 3.59 -0.76 5.28
C ALA A 39 2.61 -0.97 4.12
N VAL A 40 1.43 -0.35 4.19
CA VAL A 40 0.41 -0.39 3.12
C VAL A 40 0.35 0.96 2.42
N LYS A 41 0.70 0.99 1.12
CA LYS A 41 0.62 2.19 0.29
C LYS A 41 -0.73 2.25 -0.43
N CYS A 42 -1.55 3.24 -0.11
CA CYS A 42 -2.82 3.50 -0.77
C CYS A 42 -2.71 4.72 -1.69
N PHE A 43 -3.06 4.55 -2.97
CA PHE A 43 -3.03 5.63 -3.96
C PHE A 43 -4.32 6.47 -3.94
N THR A 44 -4.23 7.71 -4.40
CA THR A 44 -5.42 8.57 -4.57
C THR A 44 -6.25 8.11 -5.78
N PRO A 45 -7.58 8.35 -5.79
CA PRO A 45 -8.43 8.00 -6.92
C PRO A 45 -7.98 8.61 -8.26
N VAL A 46 -7.42 9.82 -8.21
CA VAL A 46 -6.91 10.53 -9.40
C VAL A 46 -5.73 9.80 -10.04
N VAL A 47 -4.87 9.20 -9.22
CA VAL A 47 -3.70 8.44 -9.68
C VAL A 47 -4.09 7.04 -10.13
N SER A 48 -5.06 6.41 -9.46
CA SER A 48 -5.50 5.06 -9.81
C SER A 48 -6.37 4.98 -11.07
N GLN A 49 -6.82 6.10 -11.62
CA GLN A 49 -7.69 6.16 -12.80
C GLN A 49 -6.93 6.28 -14.14
N SER A 50 -5.62 6.54 -14.14
CA SER A 50 -4.84 6.54 -15.38
C SER A 50 -4.28 5.15 -15.69
N SER A 51 -4.64 4.64 -16.87
CA SER A 51 -4.18 3.35 -17.37
C SER A 51 -2.65 3.28 -17.46
N GLU A 52 -1.99 4.36 -17.85
CA GLU A 52 -0.53 4.45 -17.97
C GLU A 52 0.17 4.32 -16.61
N TRP A 53 -0.45 4.87 -15.56
CA TRP A 53 0.07 4.75 -14.21
C TRP A 53 -0.11 3.33 -13.68
N LEU A 54 -1.27 2.71 -13.92
CA LEU A 54 -1.54 1.33 -13.53
C LEU A 54 -0.56 0.35 -14.21
N GLU A 55 -0.31 0.51 -15.50
CA GLU A 55 0.67 -0.31 -16.23
C GLU A 55 2.08 -0.14 -15.68
N SER A 56 2.49 1.09 -15.40
CA SER A 56 3.81 1.38 -14.82
C SER A 56 3.93 0.81 -13.40
N PHE A 57 2.83 0.84 -12.64
CA PHE A 57 2.76 0.27 -11.30
C PHE A 57 2.92 -1.25 -11.31
N ILE A 58 2.20 -1.96 -12.18
CA ILE A 58 2.30 -3.42 -12.32
C ILE A 58 3.72 -3.83 -12.72
N LYS A 59 4.31 -3.17 -13.73
CA LYS A 59 5.70 -3.44 -14.15
C LYS A 59 6.70 -3.21 -13.00
N ALA A 60 6.50 -2.16 -12.21
CA ALA A 60 7.34 -1.88 -11.06
C ALA A 60 7.18 -2.94 -9.95
N GLU A 61 5.97 -3.43 -9.71
CA GLU A 61 5.71 -4.50 -8.74
C GLU A 61 6.44 -5.79 -9.12
N GLU A 62 6.38 -6.19 -10.40
CA GLU A 62 7.10 -7.36 -10.92
C GLU A 62 8.60 -7.27 -10.63
N ILE A 63 9.20 -6.09 -10.81
CA ILE A 63 10.62 -5.89 -10.53
C ILE A 63 10.88 -5.87 -9.02
N LEU A 64 10.13 -5.08 -8.26
CA LEU A 64 10.36 -4.87 -6.82
C LEU A 64 10.24 -6.16 -6.00
N THR A 65 9.37 -7.09 -6.41
CA THR A 65 9.22 -8.39 -5.74
C THR A 65 10.41 -9.33 -5.95
N THR A 66 11.24 -9.09 -6.97
CA THR A 66 12.44 -9.88 -7.26
C THR A 66 13.69 -9.36 -6.54
N ILE A 67 13.70 -8.09 -6.13
CA ILE A 67 14.85 -7.48 -5.47
C ILE A 67 14.92 -7.94 -4.01
N ARG A 68 16.01 -8.63 -3.66
CA ARG A 68 16.37 -8.99 -2.28
C ARG A 68 17.74 -8.41 -1.97
N HIS A 69 17.75 -7.20 -1.42
CA HIS A 69 18.98 -6.55 -0.94
C HIS A 69 18.88 -6.39 0.58
N ARG A 70 19.99 -6.63 1.31
CA ARG A 70 20.09 -6.42 2.76
C ARG A 70 20.46 -4.98 3.10
#